data_AF-A0ABC8KX02-F1
#
_entry.id   AF-A0ABC8KX02-F1
#
_cell.length_a   1.000
_cell.length_b   1.000
_cell.length_c   1.000
_cell.angle_alpha   90.00
_cell.angle_beta   90.00
_cell.angle_gamma   90.00
#
_symmetry.space_group_name_H-M   'P 1'
#
loop_
_entity.id
_entity.type
_entity.pdbx_description
1 polymer ?
#
loop_
_entity_poly.entity_id
_entity_poly.type
_entity_poly.pdbx_seq_one_letter_code
_entity_poly.pdbx_strand_id
1 'polypeptide(L)'
;MGKEVDNKFTWVIRNFSLQSKKIYSDEFVVCGCKWRLLAFPKGNGVEYLSLYLEVSGRKSLPDGWRRRVKLHLSIVNQVSEELTQIRATEHWFHWRDCDWGFTSMFPLGKIHDRYGGFLVNGELKIVAEVDVLEVIGKIDVPDETEEETNSLSEVEEDDGAECSDFLELSASESTDFNGFQVLHSQVESVSLIFERHPDIASQFRPKNHHLRTAYINVLLSLIKTLCQSTQELSKDDLNDAYASLAYLTDAGMNLDWLEEKLEEMSEKKEKQEAGEKRMKEIEEELKDLKLKFSNLEAELEKEKADVSVARAPLSFDDIV
;
A
#
# COMPACT_ATOMS: atom_id res chain seq x y z
N MET A 1 -29.04 20.51 -10.50
CA MET A 1 -29.37 19.26 -9.76
C MET A 1 -28.36 18.23 -10.23
N GLY A 2 -27.39 17.87 -9.39
CA GLY A 2 -26.35 16.90 -9.76
C GLY A 2 -26.95 15.49 -9.75
N LYS A 3 -26.66 14.68 -10.79
CA LYS A 3 -26.98 13.25 -10.81
C LYS A 3 -26.30 12.60 -9.60
N GLU A 4 -27.08 11.92 -8.78
CA GLU A 4 -26.61 11.05 -7.71
C GLU A 4 -25.96 9.84 -8.40
N VAL A 5 -24.64 9.81 -8.46
CA VAL A 5 -23.88 8.67 -8.98
C VAL A 5 -23.81 7.66 -7.85
N ASP A 6 -24.24 6.41 -8.11
CA ASP A 6 -24.11 5.33 -7.13
C ASP A 6 -22.61 5.10 -6.86
N ASN A 7 -22.15 5.58 -5.71
CA ASN A 7 -20.75 5.54 -5.27
C ASN A 7 -20.49 4.35 -4.34
N LYS A 8 -21.47 3.49 -4.14
CA LYS A 8 -21.46 2.43 -3.13
C LYS A 8 -21.46 1.06 -3.79
N PHE A 9 -20.44 0.26 -3.48
CA PHE A 9 -20.30 -1.10 -3.96
C PHE A 9 -20.32 -2.09 -2.80
N THR A 10 -21.02 -3.21 -2.98
CA THR A 10 -21.12 -4.28 -1.97
C THR A 10 -20.48 -5.56 -2.49
N TRP A 11 -19.57 -6.13 -1.72
CA TRP A 11 -18.90 -7.38 -2.03
C TRP A 11 -19.17 -8.43 -0.95
N VAL A 12 -19.71 -9.58 -1.35
CA VAL A 12 -19.92 -10.74 -0.46
C VAL A 12 -18.90 -11.81 -0.77
N ILE A 13 -17.97 -12.04 0.15
CA ILE A 13 -16.96 -13.09 0.03
C ILE A 13 -17.52 -14.38 0.60
N ARG A 14 -17.78 -15.34 -0.29
CA ARG A 14 -18.27 -16.67 0.10
C ARG A 14 -17.14 -17.57 0.57
N ASN A 15 -17.47 -18.48 1.50
CA ASN A 15 -16.53 -19.45 2.08
C ASN A 15 -15.24 -18.78 2.57
N PHE A 16 -15.36 -17.63 3.24
CA PHE A 16 -14.24 -16.76 3.61
C PHE A 16 -13.09 -17.52 4.29
N SER A 17 -13.42 -18.44 5.19
CA SER A 17 -12.43 -19.22 5.94
C SER A 17 -11.56 -20.13 5.07
N LEU A 18 -12.04 -20.53 3.88
CA LEU A 18 -11.31 -21.37 2.92
C LEU A 18 -10.40 -20.57 1.99
N GLN A 19 -10.55 -19.24 1.93
CA GLN A 19 -9.75 -18.39 1.08
C GLN A 19 -8.32 -18.29 1.65
N SER A 20 -7.32 -18.72 0.87
CA SER A 20 -5.90 -18.74 1.27
C SER A 20 -4.99 -17.85 0.42
N LYS A 21 -5.51 -17.34 -0.70
CA LYS A 21 -4.83 -16.43 -1.62
C LYS A 21 -5.53 -15.08 -1.64
N LYS A 22 -4.88 -14.09 -2.26
CA LYS A 22 -5.54 -12.82 -2.58
C LYS A 22 -6.72 -13.05 -3.54
N ILE A 23 -7.78 -12.29 -3.35
CA ILE A 23 -9.03 -12.39 -4.11
C ILE A 23 -9.48 -11.00 -4.55
N TYR A 24 -10.24 -10.95 -5.64
CA TYR A 24 -10.76 -9.73 -6.24
C TYR A 24 -12.29 -9.76 -6.24
N SER A 25 -12.92 -8.60 -6.10
CA SER A 25 -14.33 -8.42 -6.40
C SER A 25 -14.56 -8.30 -7.91
N ASP A 26 -15.84 -8.29 -8.29
CA ASP A 26 -16.24 -7.79 -9.60
C ASP A 26 -15.85 -6.30 -9.76
N GLU A 27 -15.74 -5.87 -11.01
CA GLU A 27 -15.45 -4.48 -11.34
C GLU A 27 -16.70 -3.61 -11.21
N PHE A 28 -16.52 -2.37 -10.78
CA PHE A 28 -17.59 -1.38 -10.69
C PHE A 28 -17.10 0.00 -11.15
N VAL A 29 -17.98 0.79 -11.75
CA VAL A 29 -17.60 2.08 -12.36
C VAL A 29 -17.98 3.22 -11.45
N VAL A 30 -17.02 4.09 -11.11
CA VAL A 30 -17.26 5.35 -10.40
C VAL A 30 -16.45 6.44 -11.07
N CYS A 31 -17.12 7.52 -11.49
CA CYS A 31 -16.54 8.67 -12.20
C CYS A 31 -15.63 8.30 -13.39
N GLY A 32 -16.10 7.35 -14.21
CA GLY A 32 -15.42 6.92 -15.44
C GLY A 32 -14.20 6.01 -15.21
N CYS A 33 -13.90 5.63 -13.98
CA CYS A 33 -12.86 4.63 -13.69
C CYS A 33 -13.52 3.30 -13.32
N LYS A 34 -12.98 2.19 -13.86
CA LYS A 34 -13.30 0.84 -13.41
C LYS A 34 -12.49 0.55 -12.15
N TRP A 35 -13.16 0.29 -11.05
CA TRP A 35 -12.58 -0.04 -9.76
C TRP A 35 -12.86 -1.51 -9.43
N ARG A 36 -12.07 -2.09 -8.53
CA ARG A 36 -12.36 -3.36 -7.87
C ARG A 36 -11.77 -3.38 -6.47
N LEU A 37 -12.32 -4.22 -5.60
CA LEU A 37 -11.73 -4.51 -4.30
C LEU A 37 -10.74 -5.67 -4.41
N LEU A 38 -9.64 -5.55 -3.68
CA LEU A 38 -8.61 -6.57 -3.50
C LEU A 38 -8.53 -6.90 -2.01
N ALA A 39 -8.76 -8.16 -1.65
CA ALA A 39 -8.60 -8.64 -0.27
C ALA A 39 -7.52 -9.71 -0.13
N PHE A 40 -6.86 -9.70 1.02
CA PHE A 40 -6.02 -10.81 1.51
C PHE A 40 -6.71 -11.41 2.75
N PRO A 41 -7.50 -12.48 2.60
CA PRO A 41 -8.33 -13.04 3.68
C PRO A 41 -7.55 -13.60 4.87
N LYS A 42 -6.28 -13.97 4.67
CA LYS A 42 -5.34 -14.39 5.72
C LYS A 42 -4.28 -13.31 6.06
N GLY A 43 -4.47 -12.12 5.50
CA GLY A 43 -3.57 -10.97 5.64
C GLY A 43 -2.39 -10.96 4.68
N ASN A 44 -1.81 -9.77 4.54
CA ASN A 44 -0.64 -9.48 3.73
C ASN A 44 0.60 -9.31 4.62
N GLY A 45 1.09 -10.42 5.18
CA GLY A 45 2.19 -10.43 6.16
C GLY A 45 1.79 -10.01 7.57
N VAL A 46 0.49 -9.94 7.87
CA VAL A 46 -0.09 -9.53 9.17
C VAL A 46 -1.29 -10.40 9.53
N GLU A 47 -1.65 -10.51 10.82
CA GLU A 47 -2.83 -11.28 11.28
C GLU A 47 -4.16 -10.50 11.21
N TYR A 48 -4.31 -9.69 10.17
CA TYR A 48 -5.47 -8.85 9.90
C TYR A 48 -5.97 -9.13 8.49
N LEU A 49 -7.27 -8.97 8.26
CA LEU A 49 -7.79 -8.83 6.90
C LEU A 49 -7.13 -7.60 6.28
N SER A 50 -6.50 -7.75 5.12
CA SER A 50 -6.01 -6.62 4.31
C SER A 50 -7.00 -6.36 3.18
N LEU A 51 -7.32 -5.10 2.94
CA LEU A 51 -8.36 -4.70 1.98
C LEU A 51 -7.94 -3.40 1.27
N TYR A 52 -8.01 -3.43 -0.05
CA TYR A 52 -7.59 -2.33 -0.93
C TYR A 52 -8.63 -2.09 -2.01
N LEU A 53 -8.71 -0.85 -2.48
CA LEU A 53 -9.36 -0.47 -3.72
C LEU A 53 -8.29 -0.39 -4.81
N GLU A 54 -8.56 -0.95 -5.98
CA GLU A 54 -7.66 -0.94 -7.13
C GLU A 54 -8.39 -0.42 -8.37
N VAL A 55 -7.70 0.34 -9.22
CA VAL A 55 -8.18 0.70 -10.56
C VAL A 55 -7.88 -0.41 -11.55
N SER A 56 -8.94 -0.99 -12.11
CA SER A 56 -8.90 -2.03 -13.12
C SER A 56 -8.59 -1.42 -14.50
N GLY A 57 -7.89 -2.17 -15.37
CA GLY A 57 -7.59 -1.70 -16.72
C GLY A 57 -6.54 -0.58 -16.78
N ARG A 58 -5.55 -0.57 -15.88
CA ARG A 58 -4.47 0.45 -15.83
C ARG A 58 -3.83 0.83 -17.18
N LYS A 59 -3.80 -0.11 -18.14
CA LYS A 59 -3.20 0.08 -19.47
C LYS A 59 -4.12 0.78 -20.48
N SER A 60 -5.42 0.85 -20.20
CA SER A 60 -6.41 1.48 -21.09
C SER A 60 -6.78 2.89 -20.65
N LEU A 61 -6.22 3.38 -19.55
CA LEU A 61 -6.42 4.76 -19.10
C LEU A 61 -5.38 5.69 -19.74
N PRO A 62 -5.77 6.89 -20.19
CA PRO A 62 -4.86 7.82 -20.84
C PRO A 62 -3.78 8.33 -19.87
N ASP A 63 -2.57 8.57 -20.39
CA ASP A 63 -1.45 9.03 -19.60
C ASP A 63 -1.76 10.34 -18.85
N GLY A 64 -1.30 10.45 -17.61
CA GLY A 64 -1.54 11.60 -16.74
C GLY A 64 -2.89 11.62 -16.00
N TRP A 65 -3.72 10.57 -16.12
CA TRP A 65 -4.95 10.48 -15.33
C TRP A 65 -4.65 10.45 -13.82
N ARG A 66 -5.44 11.19 -13.03
CA ARG A 66 -5.41 11.11 -11.56
C ARG A 66 -6.80 11.26 -10.96
N ARG A 67 -7.08 10.52 -9.90
CA ARG A 67 -8.33 10.60 -9.14
C ARG A 67 -8.02 10.76 -7.66
N ARG A 68 -8.40 11.89 -7.07
CA ARG A 68 -8.37 12.04 -5.61
C ARG A 68 -9.65 11.46 -5.05
N VAL A 69 -9.53 10.38 -4.29
CA VAL A 69 -10.67 9.61 -3.81
C VAL A 69 -10.62 9.54 -2.29
N LYS A 70 -11.75 9.83 -1.66
CA LYS A 70 -12.01 9.47 -0.28
C LYS A 70 -12.77 8.15 -0.26
N LEU A 71 -12.11 7.13 0.24
CA LEU A 71 -12.57 5.75 0.29
C LEU A 71 -13.06 5.43 1.70
N HIS A 72 -14.31 4.97 1.82
CA HIS A 72 -14.83 4.35 3.02
C HIS A 72 -14.97 2.85 2.80
N LEU A 73 -14.30 2.05 3.63
CA LEU A 73 -14.42 0.60 3.63
C LEU A 73 -15.10 0.15 4.91
N SER A 74 -16.13 -0.67 4.76
CA SER A 74 -16.93 -1.18 5.86
C SER A 74 -16.89 -2.71 5.89
N ILE A 75 -16.54 -3.28 7.04
CA ILE A 75 -16.75 -4.69 7.34
C ILE A 75 -18.09 -4.80 8.04
N VAL A 76 -19.09 -5.28 7.31
CA VAL A 76 -20.48 -5.27 7.76
C VAL A 76 -20.67 -6.31 8.85
N ASN A 77 -21.20 -5.87 9.99
CA ASN A 77 -21.76 -6.78 10.98
C ASN A 77 -23.18 -7.13 10.53
N GLN A 78 -23.41 -8.40 10.23
CA GLN A 78 -24.64 -8.87 9.60
C GLN A 78 -25.77 -9.13 10.62
N VAL A 79 -25.49 -8.96 11.92
CA VAL A 79 -26.47 -9.11 13.00
C VAL A 79 -26.92 -7.75 13.53
N SER A 80 -26.00 -6.78 13.64
CA SER A 80 -26.29 -5.42 14.08
C SER A 80 -25.51 -4.40 13.28
N GLU A 81 -26.21 -3.50 12.58
CA GLU A 81 -25.59 -2.46 11.77
C GLU A 81 -24.69 -1.53 12.59
N GLU A 82 -25.06 -1.23 13.84
CA GLU A 82 -24.29 -0.39 14.77
C GLU A 82 -22.89 -0.93 15.09
N LEU A 83 -22.69 -2.25 14.92
CA LEU A 83 -21.41 -2.91 15.16
C LEU A 83 -20.54 -2.99 13.89
N THR A 84 -21.04 -2.52 12.74
CA THR A 84 -20.29 -2.44 11.49
C THR A 84 -19.05 -1.58 11.68
N GLN A 85 -17.92 -2.05 11.16
CA GLN A 85 -16.63 -1.40 11.34
C GLN A 85 -16.26 -0.68 10.06
N ILE A 86 -16.15 0.65 10.15
CA ILE A 86 -15.90 1.53 9.02
C ILE A 86 -14.53 2.18 9.19
N ARG A 87 -13.74 2.22 8.12
CA ARG A 87 -12.52 3.02 8.04
C ARG A 87 -12.53 3.87 6.78
N ALA A 88 -12.07 5.11 6.92
CA ALA A 88 -11.94 6.05 5.82
C ALA A 88 -10.47 6.36 5.56
N THR A 89 -10.11 6.50 4.29
CA THR A 89 -8.80 7.01 3.86
C THR A 89 -8.99 7.86 2.62
N GLU A 90 -8.01 8.71 2.32
CA GLU A 90 -8.01 9.54 1.14
C GLU A 90 -6.70 9.34 0.40
N HIS A 91 -6.76 9.21 -0.93
CA HIS A 91 -5.58 8.93 -1.73
C HIS A 91 -5.70 9.48 -3.16
N TRP A 92 -4.54 9.74 -3.77
CA TRP A 92 -4.42 10.08 -5.19
C TRP A 92 -4.10 8.83 -5.98
N PHE A 93 -5.11 8.30 -6.67
CA PHE A 93 -4.93 7.19 -7.61
C PHE A 93 -4.37 7.72 -8.93
N HIS A 94 -3.38 7.02 -9.46
CA HIS A 94 -2.77 7.30 -10.76
C HIS A 94 -2.12 6.03 -11.31
N TRP A 95 -1.47 6.12 -12.47
CA TRP A 95 -0.94 4.93 -13.14
C TRP A 95 0.17 4.18 -12.37
N ARG A 96 0.89 4.86 -11.45
CA ARG A 96 1.92 4.24 -10.58
C ARG A 96 1.35 3.65 -9.31
N ASP A 97 0.51 4.41 -8.62
CA ASP A 97 -0.19 3.97 -7.42
C ASP A 97 -1.66 3.78 -7.78
N CYS A 98 -1.95 2.59 -8.32
CA CYS A 98 -3.28 2.21 -8.80
C CYS A 98 -4.12 1.50 -7.73
N ASP A 99 -3.53 1.18 -6.57
CA ASP A 99 -4.20 0.58 -5.43
C ASP A 99 -3.89 1.29 -4.12
N TRP A 100 -4.89 1.35 -3.23
CA TRP A 100 -4.74 1.93 -1.90
C TRP A 100 -5.76 1.36 -0.93
N GLY A 101 -5.42 1.31 0.35
CA GLY A 101 -6.31 0.81 1.39
C GLY A 101 -5.61 0.51 2.71
N PHE A 102 -5.99 -0.58 3.36
CA PHE A 102 -5.54 -0.93 4.70
C PHE A 102 -4.92 -2.32 4.72
N THR A 103 -3.62 -2.38 4.99
CA THR A 103 -2.92 -3.65 5.28
C THR A 103 -3.47 -4.32 6.54
N SER A 104 -3.85 -3.54 7.55
CA SER A 104 -4.48 -4.02 8.78
C SER A 104 -5.90 -3.47 8.91
N MET A 105 -6.83 -3.91 8.05
CA MET A 105 -8.21 -3.42 8.03
C MET A 105 -8.98 -3.85 9.30
N PHE A 106 -9.03 -5.16 9.56
CA PHE A 106 -9.78 -5.71 10.69
C PHE A 106 -9.17 -7.02 11.21
N PRO A 107 -9.08 -7.26 12.54
CA PRO A 107 -8.41 -8.44 13.08
C PRO A 107 -9.08 -9.74 12.65
N LEU A 108 -8.30 -10.72 12.18
CA LEU A 108 -8.84 -12.01 11.74
C LEU A 108 -9.55 -12.76 12.88
N GLY A 109 -9.04 -12.65 14.10
CA GLY A 109 -9.67 -13.26 15.29
C GLY A 109 -11.08 -12.74 15.56
N LYS A 110 -11.34 -11.45 15.30
CA LYS A 110 -12.69 -10.85 15.46
C LYS A 110 -13.65 -11.27 14.36
N ILE A 111 -13.15 -11.49 13.14
CA ILE A 111 -13.97 -11.99 12.02
C ILE A 111 -14.44 -13.42 12.28
N HIS A 112 -13.55 -14.26 12.82
CA HIS A 112 -13.83 -15.68 13.07
C HIS A 112 -14.53 -15.95 14.41
N ASP A 113 -14.82 -14.91 15.20
CA ASP A 113 -15.64 -15.06 16.40
C ASP A 113 -17.07 -15.46 15.99
N ARG A 114 -17.49 -16.66 16.39
CA ARG A 114 -18.81 -17.22 16.13
C ARG A 114 -19.97 -16.34 16.65
N TYR A 115 -19.71 -15.49 17.64
CA TYR A 115 -20.69 -14.56 18.20
C TYR A 115 -20.44 -13.11 17.79
N GLY A 116 -19.38 -12.85 17.01
CA GLY A 116 -18.99 -11.51 16.59
C GLY A 116 -19.91 -10.89 15.53
N GLY A 117 -20.69 -11.69 14.80
CA GLY A 117 -21.71 -11.21 13.84
C GLY A 117 -21.18 -10.77 12.47
N PHE A 118 -19.86 -10.86 12.22
CA PHE A 118 -19.26 -10.47 10.94
C PHE A 118 -19.30 -11.59 9.89
N LEU A 119 -19.07 -12.84 10.32
CA LEU A 119 -19.07 -14.01 9.45
C LEU A 119 -20.36 -14.81 9.67
N VAL A 120 -21.31 -14.69 8.74
CA VAL A 120 -22.61 -15.40 8.81
C VAL A 120 -22.68 -16.37 7.64
N ASN A 121 -22.99 -17.65 7.91
CA ASN A 121 -23.00 -18.72 6.91
C ASN A 121 -21.68 -18.87 6.12
N GLY A 122 -20.55 -18.51 6.73
CA GLY A 122 -19.25 -18.51 6.08
C GLY A 122 -19.05 -17.38 5.05
N GLU A 123 -19.97 -16.41 5.00
CA GLU A 123 -19.91 -15.24 4.14
C GLU A 123 -19.49 -13.99 4.92
N LEU A 124 -18.54 -13.24 4.37
CA LEU A 124 -18.13 -11.94 4.88
C LEU A 124 -18.61 -10.85 3.92
N LYS A 125 -19.35 -9.86 4.43
CA LYS A 125 -19.87 -8.75 3.63
C LYS A 125 -19.01 -7.49 3.82
N ILE A 126 -18.56 -6.94 2.71
CA ILE A 126 -17.76 -5.73 2.63
C ILE A 126 -18.54 -4.69 1.83
N VAL A 127 -18.50 -3.45 2.26
CA VAL A 127 -19.08 -2.31 1.53
C VAL A 127 -17.99 -1.28 1.31
N ALA A 128 -17.86 -0.80 0.08
CA ALA A 128 -16.96 0.27 -0.31
C ALA A 128 -17.78 1.47 -0.80
N GLU A 129 -17.50 2.65 -0.26
CA GLU A 129 -18.05 3.91 -0.75
C GLU A 129 -16.89 4.77 -1.27
N VAL A 130 -16.99 5.19 -2.53
CA VAL A 130 -15.90 5.82 -3.29
C VAL A 130 -16.29 7.25 -3.64
N ASP A 131 -15.90 8.20 -2.80
CA ASP A 131 -16.16 9.62 -3.03
C ASP A 131 -15.02 10.24 -3.83
N VAL A 132 -15.30 10.59 -5.09
CA VAL A 132 -14.31 11.23 -5.96
C VAL A 132 -14.32 12.74 -5.69
N LEU A 133 -13.22 13.24 -5.11
CA LEU A 133 -13.06 14.64 -4.73
C LEU A 133 -12.52 15.47 -5.90
N GLU A 134 -11.54 14.93 -6.63
CA GLU A 134 -10.90 15.62 -7.75
C GLU A 134 -10.57 14.67 -8.89
N VAL A 135 -10.72 15.18 -10.11
CA VAL A 135 -10.53 14.46 -11.38
C VAL A 135 -9.55 15.24 -12.25
N ILE A 136 -8.42 14.61 -12.61
CA ILE A 136 -7.44 15.16 -13.55
C ILE A 136 -7.31 14.20 -14.75
N GLY A 137 -7.35 14.75 -15.96
CA GLY A 137 -7.34 13.99 -17.21
C GLY A 137 -8.74 13.54 -17.65
N LYS A 138 -9.02 13.62 -18.96
CA LYS A 138 -10.29 13.17 -19.56
C LYS A 138 -10.32 11.65 -19.64
N ILE A 139 -11.47 11.06 -19.33
CA ILE A 139 -11.74 9.64 -19.59
C ILE A 139 -13.02 9.57 -20.40
N ASP A 140 -12.94 8.98 -21.59
CA ASP A 140 -14.09 8.62 -22.43
C ASP A 140 -14.49 7.18 -22.10
N VAL A 141 -15.08 6.95 -20.92
CA VAL A 141 -15.78 5.68 -20.64
C VAL A 141 -17.27 6.01 -20.72
N PRO A 142 -18.03 5.40 -21.65
CA PRO A 142 -19.47 5.59 -21.73
C PRO A 142 -20.12 5.18 -20.41
N ASP A 143 -20.99 6.04 -19.90
CA ASP A 143 -21.87 5.75 -18.76
C ASP A 143 -22.84 4.66 -19.23
N GLU A 144 -22.67 3.42 -18.78
CA GLU A 144 -23.58 2.32 -19.13
C GLU A 144 -24.91 2.48 -18.41
N THR A 145 -25.76 3.35 -18.96
CA THR A 145 -27.21 3.21 -18.86
C THR A 145 -27.77 3.42 -20.26
N GLU A 146 -27.94 2.35 -21.02
CA GLU A 146 -28.98 2.19 -22.03
C GLU A 146 -28.96 0.75 -22.56
N GLU A 147 -29.96 -0.03 -22.14
CA GLU A 147 -30.42 -1.18 -22.92
C GLU A 147 -30.88 -0.67 -24.29
N GLU A 148 -30.37 -1.26 -25.37
CA GLU A 148 -31.20 -1.90 -26.41
C GLU A 148 -30.31 -2.41 -27.58
N THR A 149 -30.35 -3.73 -27.74
CA THR A 149 -30.38 -4.51 -28.99
C THR A 149 -29.84 -3.89 -30.28
N ASN A 150 -28.82 -4.50 -30.89
CA ASN A 150 -29.01 -5.18 -32.18
C ASN A 150 -27.83 -6.04 -32.66
N SER A 151 -28.18 -7.30 -32.94
CA SER A 151 -27.82 -8.11 -34.12
C SER A 151 -26.38 -8.59 -34.38
N LEU A 152 -26.32 -9.93 -34.45
CA LEU A 152 -25.25 -10.81 -34.94
C LEU A 152 -24.73 -10.46 -36.35
N SER A 153 -23.45 -10.76 -36.57
CA SER A 153 -23.01 -11.60 -37.70
C SER A 153 -21.68 -12.28 -37.41
N GLU A 154 -21.69 -13.61 -37.43
CA GLU A 154 -20.52 -14.52 -37.51
C GLU A 154 -19.82 -14.37 -38.87
N VAL A 155 -18.48 -14.50 -38.91
CA VAL A 155 -17.74 -15.32 -39.90
C VAL A 155 -16.45 -15.85 -39.24
N GLU A 156 -16.07 -17.05 -39.68
CA GLU A 156 -15.24 -18.11 -39.10
C GLU A 156 -13.70 -17.91 -39.10
N GLU A 157 -13.09 -18.90 -38.44
CA GLU A 157 -11.70 -19.31 -38.23
C GLU A 157 -10.77 -19.25 -39.47
N ASP A 158 -9.46 -19.04 -39.26
CA ASP A 158 -8.43 -19.94 -39.83
C ASP A 158 -7.03 -19.79 -39.20
N ASP A 159 -6.42 -20.97 -39.06
CA ASP A 159 -5.06 -21.48 -38.87
C ASP A 159 -3.91 -20.74 -38.17
N GLY A 160 -3.21 -21.54 -37.36
CA GLY A 160 -1.93 -21.21 -36.75
C GLY A 160 -0.73 -21.43 -37.68
N ALA A 161 0.35 -20.71 -37.39
CA ALA A 161 1.70 -21.11 -37.75
C ALA A 161 2.70 -20.52 -36.75
N GLU A 162 3.43 -21.39 -36.08
CA GLU A 162 4.70 -21.04 -35.45
C GLU A 162 5.65 -20.49 -36.51
N CYS A 163 6.31 -19.38 -36.21
CA CYS A 163 7.63 -19.10 -36.76
C CYS A 163 8.53 -18.63 -35.62
N SER A 164 9.24 -19.60 -35.04
CA SER A 164 10.50 -19.32 -34.37
C SER A 164 11.54 -18.89 -35.41
N ASP A 165 12.33 -17.91 -35.01
CA ASP A 165 13.67 -17.58 -35.51
C ASP A 165 13.76 -16.46 -36.56
N PHE A 166 13.83 -15.22 -36.08
CA PHE A 166 14.97 -14.36 -36.39
C PHE A 166 15.15 -13.33 -35.28
N LEU A 167 16.27 -13.44 -34.57
CA LEU A 167 16.75 -12.47 -33.59
C LEU A 167 16.88 -11.09 -34.24
N GLU A 168 16.01 -10.16 -33.87
CA GLU A 168 16.32 -8.74 -33.93
C GLU A 168 15.82 -8.08 -32.64
N LEU A 169 16.78 -7.56 -31.88
CA LEU A 169 16.59 -6.86 -30.62
C LEU A 169 15.46 -5.85 -30.76
N SER A 170 14.43 -5.96 -29.91
CA SER A 170 13.48 -4.88 -29.69
C SER A 170 14.29 -3.64 -29.27
N ALA A 171 14.53 -2.74 -30.21
CA ALA A 171 15.09 -1.43 -29.93
C ALA A 171 14.17 -0.80 -28.88
N SER A 172 14.68 -0.60 -27.67
CA SER A 172 13.97 0.18 -26.67
C SER A 172 13.84 1.59 -27.22
N GLU A 173 12.65 1.94 -27.70
CA GLU A 173 12.35 3.24 -28.29
C GLU A 173 12.71 4.33 -27.26
N SER A 174 13.74 5.09 -27.59
CA SER A 174 14.28 6.16 -26.74
C SER A 174 13.98 7.49 -27.39
N THR A 175 13.50 8.44 -26.60
CA THR A 175 13.11 9.77 -27.05
C THR A 175 14.11 10.80 -26.54
N ASP A 176 14.47 11.79 -27.37
CA ASP A 176 15.28 12.91 -26.92
C ASP A 176 14.41 13.90 -26.15
N PHE A 177 14.81 14.20 -24.90
CA PHE A 177 14.17 15.18 -24.04
C PHE A 177 15.23 16.15 -23.54
N ASN A 178 15.19 17.42 -23.98
CA ASN A 178 16.19 18.44 -23.63
C ASN A 178 17.66 17.99 -23.87
N GLY A 179 17.92 17.25 -24.95
CA GLY A 179 19.24 16.70 -25.29
C GLY A 179 19.65 15.47 -24.49
N PHE A 180 18.74 14.88 -23.70
CA PHE A 180 18.93 13.62 -23.01
C PHE A 180 18.18 12.51 -23.74
N GLN A 181 18.84 11.40 -24.04
CA GLN A 181 18.17 10.25 -24.65
C GLN A 181 17.58 9.38 -23.53
N VAL A 182 16.25 9.33 -23.45
CA VAL A 182 15.52 8.74 -22.33
C VAL A 182 14.63 7.61 -22.85
N LEU A 183 14.56 6.49 -22.12
CA LEU A 183 13.64 5.41 -22.48
C LEU A 183 12.19 5.89 -22.37
N HIS A 184 11.29 5.46 -23.24
CA HIS A 184 9.88 5.86 -23.20
C HIS A 184 9.25 5.72 -21.80
N SER A 185 9.59 4.66 -21.06
CA SER A 185 9.12 4.41 -19.68
C SER A 185 9.60 5.42 -18.63
N GLN A 186 10.66 6.18 -18.94
CA GLN A 186 11.28 7.16 -18.06
C GLN A 186 10.90 8.61 -18.43
N VAL A 187 10.35 8.85 -19.62
CA VAL A 187 10.08 10.21 -20.15
C VAL A 187 9.22 11.02 -19.19
N GLU A 188 8.16 10.46 -18.62
CA GLU A 188 7.30 11.19 -17.69
C GLU A 188 8.01 11.56 -16.37
N SER A 189 8.83 10.65 -15.83
CA SER A 189 9.66 10.97 -14.64
C SER A 189 10.59 12.14 -14.93
N VAL A 190 11.27 12.09 -16.09
CA VAL A 190 12.23 13.13 -16.47
C VAL A 190 11.49 14.44 -16.75
N SER A 191 10.36 14.43 -17.46
CA SER A 191 9.55 15.63 -17.71
C SER A 191 9.14 16.31 -16.41
N LEU A 192 8.61 15.55 -15.45
CA LEU A 192 8.17 16.08 -14.17
C LEU A 192 9.33 16.72 -13.37
N ILE A 193 10.53 16.13 -13.44
CA ILE A 193 11.71 16.69 -12.79
C ILE A 193 12.05 18.05 -13.41
N PHE A 194 12.10 18.16 -14.74
CA PHE A 194 12.41 19.42 -15.43
C PHE A 194 11.30 20.47 -15.30
N GLU A 195 10.03 20.06 -15.16
CA GLU A 195 8.92 20.97 -14.88
C GLU A 195 9.01 21.58 -13.48
N ARG A 196 9.38 20.77 -12.47
CA ARG A 196 9.52 21.23 -11.08
C ARG A 196 10.82 21.96 -10.82
N HIS A 197 11.88 21.60 -11.54
CA HIS A 197 13.22 22.16 -11.40
C HIS A 197 13.78 22.54 -12.79
N PRO A 198 13.30 23.62 -13.41
CA PRO A 198 13.69 24.00 -14.78
C PRO A 198 15.19 24.30 -14.94
N ASP A 199 15.85 24.69 -13.86
CA ASP A 199 17.26 25.05 -13.79
C ASP A 199 18.20 23.87 -13.47
N ILE A 200 17.65 22.66 -13.31
CA ILE A 200 18.40 21.44 -12.92
C ILE A 200 19.61 21.15 -13.80
N ALA A 201 19.53 21.47 -15.10
CA ALA A 201 20.63 21.26 -16.05
C ALA A 201 21.21 22.56 -16.61
N SER A 202 20.99 23.69 -15.93
CA SER A 202 21.38 25.03 -16.40
C SER A 202 22.89 25.20 -16.60
N GLN A 203 23.72 24.55 -15.77
CA GLN A 203 25.18 24.56 -15.86
C GLN A 203 25.76 23.21 -16.27
N PHE A 204 24.92 22.33 -16.83
CA PHE A 204 25.29 20.95 -17.09
C PHE A 204 26.36 20.86 -18.19
N ARG A 205 27.54 20.34 -17.81
CA ARG A 205 28.77 20.38 -18.63
C ARG A 205 28.82 19.30 -19.72
N PRO A 206 28.37 18.05 -19.49
CA PRO A 206 28.48 16.97 -20.49
C PRO A 206 27.69 17.24 -21.76
N LYS A 207 28.39 17.14 -22.90
CA LYS A 207 27.82 17.30 -24.26
C LYS A 207 27.58 15.99 -24.99
N ASN A 208 28.25 14.91 -24.59
CA ASN A 208 28.10 13.58 -25.21
C ASN A 208 26.77 12.93 -24.79
N HIS A 209 25.92 12.55 -25.76
CA HIS A 209 24.58 12.01 -25.49
C HIS A 209 24.57 10.76 -24.59
N HIS A 210 25.55 9.86 -24.70
CA HIS A 210 25.64 8.68 -23.83
C HIS A 210 25.93 9.08 -22.39
N LEU A 211 26.85 10.03 -22.18
CA LEU A 211 27.13 10.54 -20.84
C LEU A 211 25.90 11.22 -20.26
N ARG A 212 25.23 12.11 -21.02
CA ARG A 212 24.00 12.78 -20.60
C ARG A 212 22.94 11.77 -20.14
N THR A 213 22.76 10.69 -20.89
CA THR A 213 21.86 9.59 -20.55
C THR A 213 22.26 8.89 -19.25
N ALA A 214 23.55 8.60 -19.06
CA ALA A 214 24.05 8.02 -17.82
C ALA A 214 23.76 8.91 -16.59
N TYR A 215 23.97 10.22 -16.70
CA TYR A 215 23.65 11.18 -15.64
C TYR A 215 22.17 11.17 -15.25
N ILE A 216 21.25 11.14 -16.23
CA ILE A 216 19.81 11.05 -15.95
C ILE A 216 19.46 9.72 -15.27
N ASN A 217 20.07 8.60 -15.68
CA ASN A 217 19.82 7.32 -15.02
C ASN A 217 20.31 7.31 -13.57
N VAL A 218 21.46 7.91 -13.28
CA VAL A 218 21.96 8.07 -11.90
C VAL A 218 21.00 8.96 -11.09
N LEU A 219 20.53 10.07 -11.65
CA LEU A 219 19.54 10.94 -11.00
C LEU A 219 18.23 10.20 -10.70
N LEU A 220 17.70 9.44 -11.67
CA LEU A 220 16.49 8.64 -11.47
C LEU A 220 16.70 7.55 -10.42
N SER A 221 17.88 6.93 -10.38
CA SER A 221 18.23 5.95 -9.36
C SER A 221 18.27 6.58 -7.98
N LEU A 222 18.89 7.75 -7.83
CA LEU A 222 18.97 8.50 -6.57
C LEU A 222 17.58 8.90 -6.06
N ILE A 223 16.73 9.44 -6.94
CA ILE A 223 15.34 9.77 -6.59
C ILE A 223 14.59 8.51 -6.15
N LYS A 224 14.78 7.39 -6.85
CA LYS A 224 14.17 6.11 -6.48
C LYS A 224 14.61 5.64 -5.11
N THR A 225 15.90 5.75 -4.77
CA THR A 225 16.43 5.46 -3.43
C THR A 225 15.74 6.31 -2.37
N LEU A 226 15.55 7.60 -2.63
CA LEU A 226 14.84 8.51 -1.71
C LEU A 226 13.33 8.22 -1.59
N CYS A 227 12.75 7.47 -2.52
CA CYS A 227 11.35 7.03 -2.43
C CYS A 227 11.19 5.69 -1.69
N GLN A 228 12.28 5.01 -1.33
CA GLN A 228 12.21 3.74 -0.60
C GLN A 228 11.85 3.96 0.87
N SER A 229 11.31 2.90 1.50
CA SER A 229 11.03 2.89 2.93
C SER A 229 12.32 3.05 3.73
N THR A 230 12.29 3.88 4.77
CA THR A 230 13.43 4.04 5.70
C THR A 230 13.78 2.75 6.45
N GLN A 231 12.87 1.77 6.48
CA GLN A 231 13.13 0.44 7.02
C GLN A 231 14.01 -0.44 6.11
N GLU A 232 13.90 -0.28 4.79
CA GLU A 232 14.64 -1.08 3.81
C GLU A 232 15.99 -0.46 3.44
N LEU A 233 16.14 0.85 3.63
CA LEU A 233 17.37 1.58 3.36
C LEU A 233 18.45 1.30 4.41
N SER A 234 19.65 0.93 3.97
CA SER A 234 20.83 0.81 4.82
C SER A 234 21.58 2.15 4.93
N LYS A 235 22.52 2.24 5.88
CA LYS A 235 23.45 3.39 5.97
C LYS A 235 24.36 3.47 4.75
N ASP A 236 24.73 2.31 4.19
CA ASP A 236 25.57 2.24 3.00
C ASP A 236 24.82 2.77 1.78
N ASP A 237 23.53 2.44 1.63
CA ASP A 237 22.68 3.00 0.56
C ASP A 237 22.57 4.53 0.63
N LEU A 238 22.49 5.09 1.85
CA LEU A 238 22.49 6.54 2.06
C LEU A 238 23.84 7.16 1.69
N ASN A 239 24.95 6.52 2.07
CA ASN A 239 26.29 6.99 1.70
C ASN A 239 26.48 6.98 0.17
N ASP A 240 26.02 5.92 -0.50
CA ASP A 240 26.05 5.80 -1.96
C ASP A 240 25.16 6.85 -2.63
N ALA A 241 24.03 7.20 -2.00
CA ALA A 241 23.16 8.29 -2.45
C ALA A 241 23.87 9.65 -2.36
N TYR A 242 24.57 9.95 -1.26
CA TYR A 242 25.37 11.17 -1.14
C TYR A 242 26.51 11.22 -2.16
N ALA A 243 27.19 10.09 -2.39
CA ALA A 243 28.24 9.99 -3.40
C ALA A 243 27.69 10.23 -4.83
N SER A 244 26.52 9.65 -5.13
CA SER A 244 25.84 9.86 -6.41
C SER A 244 25.42 11.32 -6.58
N LEU A 245 24.89 11.96 -5.53
CA LEU A 245 24.52 13.37 -5.54
C LEU A 245 25.75 14.26 -5.83
N ALA A 246 26.87 14.02 -5.14
CA ALA A 246 28.13 14.76 -5.37
C ALA A 246 28.66 14.59 -6.81
N TYR A 247 28.54 13.38 -7.37
CA TYR A 247 28.92 13.11 -8.75
C TYR A 247 28.06 13.90 -9.76
N LEU A 248 26.75 13.99 -9.52
CA LEU A 248 25.83 14.74 -10.38
C LEU A 248 26.06 16.26 -10.29
N THR A 249 26.32 16.79 -9.08
CA THR A 249 26.56 18.23 -8.87
C THR A 249 27.90 18.66 -9.46
N ASP A 250 28.96 17.83 -9.40
CA ASP A 250 30.24 18.12 -10.06
C ASP A 250 30.11 18.23 -11.59
N ALA A 251 29.15 17.52 -12.18
CA ALA A 251 28.80 17.64 -13.60
C ALA A 251 28.02 18.94 -13.93
N GLY A 252 27.68 19.74 -12.93
CA GLY A 252 27.00 21.02 -13.07
C GLY A 252 25.47 20.93 -13.02
N MET A 253 24.91 19.86 -12.43
CA MET A 253 23.46 19.80 -12.17
C MET A 253 23.12 20.58 -10.89
N ASN A 254 22.06 21.39 -10.93
CA ASN A 254 21.53 22.06 -9.75
C ASN A 254 20.59 21.11 -8.98
N LEU A 255 21.06 20.59 -7.85
CA LEU A 255 20.37 19.54 -7.08
C LEU A 255 20.22 19.90 -5.58
N ASP A 256 20.24 21.19 -5.23
CA ASP A 256 20.11 21.65 -3.84
C ASP A 256 18.83 21.10 -3.17
N TRP A 257 17.73 21.03 -3.92
CA TRP A 257 16.46 20.47 -3.47
C TRP A 257 16.55 18.97 -3.13
N LEU A 258 17.42 18.23 -3.82
CA LEU A 258 17.61 16.80 -3.63
C LEU A 258 18.55 16.53 -2.46
N GLU A 259 19.54 17.41 -2.26
CA GLU A 259 20.40 17.44 -1.08
C GLU A 259 19.59 17.63 0.21
N GLU A 260 18.70 18.63 0.24
CA GLU A 260 17.80 18.86 1.39
C GLU A 260 16.94 17.64 1.68
N LYS A 261 16.41 16.98 0.65
CA LYS A 261 15.58 15.78 0.81
C LYS A 261 16.38 14.56 1.29
N LEU A 262 17.64 14.44 0.87
CA LEU A 262 18.53 13.38 1.34
C LEU A 262 18.90 13.59 2.81
N GLU A 263 19.11 14.83 3.25
CA GLU A 263 19.31 15.18 4.65
C GLU A 263 18.08 14.87 5.51
N GLU A 264 16.89 15.28 5.05
CA GLU A 264 15.62 14.94 5.72
C GLU A 264 15.44 13.41 5.88
N MET A 265 15.85 12.63 4.88
CA MET A 265 15.79 11.17 4.92
C MET A 265 16.80 10.59 5.91
N SER A 266 18.03 11.10 5.91
CA SER A 266 19.09 10.72 6.86
C SER A 266 18.63 10.91 8.30
N GLU A 267 18.08 12.09 8.63
CA GLU A 267 17.54 12.36 9.96
C GLU A 267 16.39 11.42 10.35
N LYS A 268 15.49 11.11 9.39
CA LYS A 268 14.39 10.17 9.62
C LYS A 268 14.91 8.77 9.95
N LYS A 269 15.96 8.32 9.24
CA LYS A 269 16.60 7.02 9.49
C LYS A 269 17.21 6.96 10.90
N GLU A 270 17.92 7.99 11.32
CA GLU A 270 18.50 8.05 12.67
C GLU A 270 17.42 8.01 13.76
N LYS A 271 16.35 8.81 13.59
CA LYS A 271 15.19 8.83 14.51
C LYS A 271 14.51 7.46 14.59
N GLN A 272 14.39 6.76 13.47
CA GLN A 272 13.86 5.40 13.42
C GLN A 272 14.74 4.43 14.21
N GLU A 273 16.05 4.38 13.95
CA GLU A 273 16.99 3.48 14.65
C GLU A 273 16.99 3.72 16.16
N ALA A 274 17.00 5.00 16.58
CA ALA A 274 16.90 5.37 17.99
C ALA A 274 15.55 4.94 18.60
N GLY A 275 14.46 5.04 17.86
CA GLY A 275 13.13 4.55 18.24
C GLY A 275 13.11 3.04 18.46
N GLU A 276 13.64 2.27 17.51
CA GLU A 276 13.72 0.81 17.57
C GLU A 276 14.57 0.32 18.74
N LYS A 277 15.69 1.00 19.02
CA LYS A 277 16.51 0.68 20.19
C LYS A 277 15.74 0.87 21.51
N ARG A 278 15.07 2.01 21.67
CA ARG A 278 14.25 2.28 22.87
C ARG A 278 13.10 1.29 23.04
N MET A 279 12.48 0.88 21.93
CA MET A 279 11.41 -0.13 21.96
C MET A 279 11.93 -1.45 22.52
N LYS A 280 13.10 -1.91 22.08
CA LYS A 280 13.74 -3.14 22.61
C LYS A 280 14.07 -3.02 24.10
N GLU A 281 14.56 -1.87 24.55
CA GLU A 281 14.84 -1.61 25.97
C GLU A 281 13.54 -1.71 26.82
N ILE A 282 12.46 -1.06 26.37
CA ILE A 282 11.14 -1.12 27.03
C ILE A 282 10.60 -2.55 27.04
N GLU A 283 10.77 -3.31 25.96
CA GLU A 283 10.34 -4.71 25.88
C GLU A 283 11.06 -5.60 26.91
N GLU A 284 12.36 -5.42 27.11
CA GLU A 284 13.11 -6.13 28.14
C GLU A 284 12.68 -5.72 29.55
N GLU A 285 12.50 -4.43 29.83
CA GLU A 285 11.97 -3.96 31.13
C GLU A 285 10.58 -4.54 31.43
N LEU A 286 9.73 -4.65 30.39
CA LEU A 286 8.39 -5.20 30.51
C LEU A 286 8.43 -6.70 30.80
N LYS A 287 9.38 -7.45 30.22
CA LYS A 287 9.59 -8.88 30.56
C LYS A 287 10.02 -9.04 32.02
N ASP A 288 10.97 -8.23 32.48
CA ASP A 288 11.44 -8.24 33.88
C ASP A 288 10.32 -7.91 34.86
N LEU A 289 9.50 -6.92 34.53
CA LEU A 289 8.38 -6.52 35.38
C LEU A 289 7.30 -7.61 35.43
N LYS A 290 6.98 -8.26 34.30
CA LYS A 290 6.07 -9.42 34.26
C LYS A 290 6.55 -10.57 35.15
N LEU A 291 7.86 -10.85 35.13
CA LEU A 291 8.45 -11.87 35.99
C LEU A 291 8.28 -11.50 37.48
N LYS A 292 8.54 -10.24 37.84
CA LYS A 292 8.34 -9.76 39.21
C LYS A 292 6.87 -9.85 39.66
N PHE A 293 5.92 -9.49 38.80
CA PHE A 293 4.49 -9.64 39.10
C PHE A 293 4.10 -11.10 39.35
N SER A 294 4.61 -12.02 38.54
CA SER A 294 4.34 -13.46 38.71
C SER A 294 4.87 -13.98 40.06
N ASN A 295 6.06 -13.52 40.47
CA ASN A 295 6.63 -13.88 41.77
C ASN A 295 5.81 -13.31 42.94
N LEU A 296 5.41 -12.05 42.87
CA LEU A 296 4.58 -11.41 43.90
C LEU A 296 3.20 -12.04 44.00
N GLU A 297 2.61 -12.45 42.87
CA GLU A 297 1.34 -13.18 42.84
C GLU A 297 1.47 -14.53 43.56
N ALA A 298 2.56 -15.26 43.33
CA ALA A 298 2.83 -16.50 44.04
C ALA A 298 3.04 -16.30 45.55
N GLU A 299 3.76 -15.24 45.97
CA GLU A 299 3.91 -14.88 47.38
C GLU A 299 2.57 -14.54 48.03
N LEU A 300 1.71 -13.78 47.34
CA LEU A 300 0.39 -13.42 47.83
C LEU A 300 -0.50 -14.66 48.02
N GLU A 301 -0.50 -15.60 47.07
CA GLU A 301 -1.29 -16.83 47.19
C GLU A 301 -0.78 -17.73 48.33
N LYS A 302 0.53 -17.79 48.54
CA LYS A 302 1.10 -18.49 49.70
C LYS A 302 0.63 -17.87 51.02
N GLU A 303 0.74 -16.56 51.17
CA GLU A 303 0.33 -15.88 52.42
C GLU A 303 -1.18 -16.02 52.68
N LYS A 304 -2.00 -15.97 51.62
CA LYS A 304 -3.44 -16.28 51.74
C LYS A 304 -3.70 -17.68 52.28
N ALA A 305 -2.94 -18.68 51.80
CA ALA A 305 -3.05 -20.05 52.29
C ALA A 305 -2.65 -20.15 53.77
N ASP A 306 -1.51 -19.54 54.15
CA ASP A 306 -1.01 -19.55 55.54
C ASP A 306 -2.01 -18.85 56.50
N VAL A 307 -2.58 -17.71 56.10
CA VAL A 307 -3.64 -17.01 56.87
C VAL A 307 -4.91 -17.86 56.96
N SER A 308 -5.29 -18.56 55.90
CA SER A 308 -6.45 -19.45 55.92
C SER A 308 -6.27 -20.61 56.91
N VAL A 309 -5.06 -21.19 56.97
CA VAL A 309 -4.72 -22.24 57.93
C VAL A 309 -4.75 -21.69 59.36
N ALA A 310 -4.14 -20.53 59.61
CA ALA A 310 -4.12 -19.91 60.93
C ALA A 310 -5.51 -19.51 61.46
N ARG A 311 -6.48 -19.27 60.57
CA ARG A 311 -7.86 -18.94 60.92
C ARG A 311 -8.72 -20.18 61.19
N ALA A 312 -8.25 -21.39 60.87
CA ALA A 312 -9.00 -22.61 61.12
C ALA A 312 -9.14 -22.86 62.64
N PRO A 313 -10.33 -23.21 63.14
CA PRO A 313 -10.51 -23.57 64.54
C PRO A 313 -9.78 -24.87 64.87
N LEU A 314 -9.23 -24.97 66.08
CA LEU A 314 -8.65 -26.21 66.60
C LEU A 314 -9.71 -27.32 66.64
N SER A 315 -9.34 -28.53 66.27
CA SER A 315 -10.23 -29.68 66.38
C SER A 315 -10.34 -30.15 67.83
N PHE A 316 -11.37 -30.92 68.15
CA PHE A 316 -11.53 -31.51 69.48
C PHE A 316 -10.31 -32.38 69.86
N ASP A 317 -9.74 -33.11 68.90
CA ASP A 317 -8.57 -33.97 69.09
C ASP A 317 -7.26 -33.17 69.27
N ASP A 318 -7.20 -31.90 68.82
CA ASP A 318 -6.05 -31.02 69.08
C ASP A 318 -6.07 -30.44 70.51
N ILE A 319 -7.22 -30.49 71.19
CA ILE A 319 -7.46 -29.85 72.49
C ILE A 319 -7.39 -30.85 73.66
N VAL A 320 -7.78 -32.11 73.44
CA VAL A 320 -7.94 -33.15 74.48
C VAL A 320 -6.88 -34.22 74.35
#